data_AF-M0I375-F1
#
_entry.id   AF-M0I375-F1
#
_cell.length_a   1.000
_cell.length_b   1.000
_cell.length_c   1.000
_cell.angle_alpha   90.00
_cell.angle_beta   90.00
_cell.angle_gamma   90.00
#
_symmetry.space_group_name_H-M   'P 1'
#
loop_
_entity.id
_entity.type
_entity.pdbx_description
1 polymer ?
#
loop_
_entity_poly.entity_id
_entity_poly.type
_entity_poly.pdbx_seq_one_letter_code
_entity_poly.pdbx_strand_id
1 'polypeptide(L)'
;MSITTRVPDPIRSLGVAIGLGGAGLLFGILLVDATGRAVTSTGLQLSPLLLLVVSLVLMQGVAFGGVTLVYAKYRGFGPDHFGISIPSLRDLVAIIFGYVTAFGAILVIGNIIRVLGIQGAPNQVAEISAQNPEVLLFLIPASFLIIGPGEELLFRGVVQNRLRESFGPVSGILLASAFFAAIHFAALAGGTGARLVTISVLFVPSLIFGIAYELTDNLVVPSLIHGAYNATLFSLLYVLLKFAELNPDALPSGVLF
;
A
#
# COMPACT_ATOMS: atom_id res chain seq x y z
N MET A 1 -32.14 -25.61 2.58
CA MET A 1 -31.00 -24.75 2.97
C MET A 1 -31.55 -23.32 3.09
N SER A 2 -31.76 -22.84 4.32
CA SER A 2 -32.36 -21.52 4.55
C SER A 2 -31.33 -20.44 4.28
N ILE A 3 -31.43 -19.77 3.13
CA ILE A 3 -30.66 -18.55 2.86
C ILE A 3 -31.35 -17.45 3.65
N THR A 4 -30.97 -17.31 4.92
CA THR A 4 -31.32 -16.11 5.68
C THR A 4 -30.59 -14.94 5.02
N THR A 5 -31.33 -14.15 4.24
CA THR A 5 -30.88 -12.84 3.75
C THR A 5 -30.76 -11.92 4.97
N ARG A 6 -29.66 -12.07 5.73
CA ARG A 6 -29.34 -11.11 6.79
C ARG A 6 -29.17 -9.76 6.12
N VAL A 7 -30.04 -8.82 6.47
CA VAL A 7 -29.85 -7.40 6.13
C VAL A 7 -28.42 -7.03 6.52
N PRO A 8 -27.62 -6.45 5.62
CA PRO A 8 -26.24 -6.10 5.92
C PRO A 8 -26.22 -5.13 7.12
N ASP A 9 -25.64 -5.57 8.23
CA ASP A 9 -25.42 -4.72 9.41
C ASP A 9 -24.20 -3.81 9.14
N PRO A 10 -24.39 -2.50 8.96
CA PRO A 10 -23.31 -1.58 8.60
C PRO A 10 -22.24 -1.48 9.71
N ILE A 11 -22.65 -1.56 10.98
CA ILE A 11 -21.73 -1.48 12.14
C ILE A 11 -20.85 -2.72 12.16
N ARG A 12 -21.47 -3.90 12.01
CA ARG A 12 -20.72 -5.16 11.90
C ARG A 12 -19.80 -5.16 10.69
N SER A 13 -20.22 -4.58 9.55
CA SER A 13 -19.38 -4.49 8.36
C SER A 13 -18.15 -3.64 8.57
N LEU A 14 -18.34 -2.45 9.12
CA LEU A 14 -17.25 -1.55 9.46
C LEU A 14 -16.29 -2.21 10.45
N GLY A 15 -16.81 -2.81 11.52
CA GLY A 15 -16.00 -3.50 12.53
C GLY A 15 -15.21 -4.68 11.98
N VAL A 16 -15.80 -5.48 11.09
CA VAL A 16 -15.09 -6.60 10.43
C VAL A 16 -14.03 -6.07 9.47
N ALA A 17 -14.32 -5.05 8.66
CA ALA A 17 -13.37 -4.50 7.70
C ALA A 17 -12.15 -3.89 8.41
N ILE A 18 -12.37 -3.07 9.45
CA ILE A 18 -11.31 -2.51 10.29
C ILE A 18 -10.55 -3.63 11.00
N GLY A 19 -11.27 -4.60 11.57
CA GLY A 19 -10.68 -5.74 12.26
C GLY A 19 -9.75 -6.56 11.37
N LEU A 20 -10.13 -6.80 10.10
CA LEU A 20 -9.32 -7.59 9.16
C LEU A 20 -8.08 -6.83 8.69
N GLY A 21 -8.21 -5.56 8.29
CA GLY A 21 -7.02 -4.79 7.90
C GLY A 21 -6.08 -4.54 9.08
N GLY A 22 -6.65 -4.27 10.27
CA GLY A 22 -5.88 -4.12 11.51
C GLY A 22 -5.21 -5.42 11.96
N ALA A 23 -5.88 -6.57 11.81
CA ALA A 23 -5.31 -7.88 12.09
C ALA A 23 -4.15 -8.20 11.12
N GLY A 24 -4.28 -7.88 9.83
CA GLY A 24 -3.20 -8.00 8.86
C GLY A 24 -1.95 -7.22 9.30
N LEU A 25 -2.14 -5.96 9.67
CA LEU A 25 -1.05 -5.10 10.15
C LEU A 25 -0.43 -5.62 11.45
N LEU A 26 -1.24 -5.88 12.47
CA LEU A 26 -0.78 -6.34 13.78
C LEU A 26 -0.05 -7.69 13.65
N PHE A 27 -0.61 -8.64 12.90
CA PHE A 27 0.01 -9.93 12.66
C PHE A 27 1.35 -9.77 11.94
N GLY A 28 1.42 -8.92 10.90
CA GLY A 28 2.66 -8.61 10.20
C GLY A 28 3.72 -8.02 11.13
N ILE A 29 3.36 -7.05 11.97
CA ILE A 29 4.28 -6.43 12.94
C ILE A 29 4.82 -7.47 13.92
N LEU A 30 3.93 -8.30 14.48
CA LEU A 30 4.32 -9.35 15.42
C LEU A 30 5.21 -10.41 14.77
N LEU A 31 4.94 -10.79 13.52
CA LEU A 31 5.80 -11.70 12.76
C LEU A 31 7.19 -11.12 12.55
N VAL A 32 7.27 -9.87 12.11
CA VAL A 32 8.57 -9.20 11.86
C VAL A 32 9.36 -9.06 13.15
N ASP A 33 8.74 -8.65 14.26
CA ASP A 33 9.40 -8.55 15.57
C ASP A 33 9.86 -9.92 16.07
N ALA A 34 8.99 -10.95 15.99
CA ALA A 34 9.34 -12.30 16.40
C ALA A 34 10.51 -12.87 15.58
N THR A 35 10.50 -12.68 14.25
CA THR A 35 11.61 -13.09 13.38
C THR A 35 12.89 -12.32 13.71
N GLY A 36 12.81 -11.00 13.91
CA GLY A 36 13.95 -10.18 14.32
C GLY A 36 14.59 -10.68 15.61
N ARG A 37 13.77 -10.90 16.65
CA ARG A 37 14.23 -11.43 17.94
C ARG A 37 14.83 -12.83 17.81
N ALA A 38 14.20 -13.72 17.05
CA ALA A 38 14.71 -15.06 16.81
C ALA A 38 16.10 -15.02 16.17
N VAL A 39 16.32 -14.17 15.15
CA VAL A 39 17.64 -14.00 14.53
C VAL A 39 18.65 -13.45 15.54
N THR A 40 18.31 -12.39 16.27
CA THR A 40 19.23 -11.80 17.27
C THR A 40 19.58 -12.77 18.40
N SER A 41 18.69 -13.70 18.75
CA SER A 41 18.95 -14.74 19.76
C SER A 41 20.06 -15.71 19.37
N THR A 42 20.38 -15.80 18.08
CA THR A 42 21.49 -16.63 17.56
C THR A 42 22.84 -15.89 17.53
N GLY A 43 22.88 -14.63 17.99
CA GLY A 43 24.05 -13.75 17.90
C GLY A 43 24.24 -13.07 16.54
N LEU A 44 23.34 -13.32 15.57
CA LEU A 44 23.34 -12.68 14.27
C LEU A 44 22.64 -11.31 14.32
N GLN A 45 23.08 -10.38 13.48
CA GLN A 45 22.41 -9.08 13.28
C GLN A 45 21.88 -8.99 11.85
N LEU A 46 20.65 -8.49 11.71
CA LEU A 46 20.08 -8.22 10.40
C LEU A 46 20.58 -6.88 9.88
N SER A 47 21.08 -6.85 8.65
CA SER A 47 21.35 -5.57 7.97
C SER A 47 20.04 -4.82 7.71
N PRO A 48 20.05 -3.48 7.57
CA PRO A 48 18.85 -2.72 7.25
C PRO A 48 18.12 -3.21 5.99
N LEU A 49 18.88 -3.56 4.95
CA LEU A 49 18.32 -4.15 3.72
C LEU A 49 17.62 -5.48 3.99
N LEU A 50 18.26 -6.37 4.76
CA LEU A 50 17.67 -7.68 5.06
C LEU A 50 16.42 -7.54 5.95
N LEU A 51 16.44 -6.62 6.92
CA LEU A 51 15.27 -6.31 7.75
C LEU A 51 14.12 -5.79 6.88
N LEU A 52 14.39 -4.93 5.90
CA LEU A 52 13.38 -4.45 4.96
C LEU A 52 12.80 -5.59 4.12
N VAL A 53 13.64 -6.44 3.53
CA VAL A 53 13.18 -7.58 2.72
C VAL A 53 12.33 -8.54 3.56
N VAL A 54 12.80 -8.89 4.77
CA VAL A 54 12.05 -9.73 5.71
C VAL A 54 10.71 -9.07 6.08
N SER A 55 10.71 -7.76 6.33
CA SER A 55 9.50 -7.01 6.64
C SER A 55 8.48 -7.05 5.51
N LEU A 56 8.89 -6.78 4.28
CA LEU A 56 8.01 -6.83 3.10
C LEU A 56 7.40 -8.21 2.89
N VAL A 57 8.23 -9.26 2.92
CA VAL A 57 7.77 -10.63 2.71
C VAL A 57 6.81 -11.06 3.82
N LEU A 58 7.15 -10.82 5.09
CA LEU A 58 6.32 -11.27 6.21
C LEU A 58 5.04 -10.45 6.35
N MET A 59 5.09 -9.13 6.11
CA MET A 59 3.92 -8.27 6.26
C MET A 59 2.99 -8.38 5.06
N GLN A 60 3.47 -8.07 3.85
CA GLN A 60 2.62 -7.98 2.67
C GLN A 60 2.42 -9.34 2.00
N GLY A 61 3.45 -10.19 1.98
CA GLY A 61 3.33 -11.54 1.43
C GLY A 61 2.57 -12.48 2.37
N VAL A 62 3.06 -12.63 3.60
CA VAL A 62 2.55 -13.64 4.53
C VAL A 62 1.35 -13.15 5.35
N ALA A 63 1.43 -11.99 6.01
CA ALA A 63 0.38 -11.57 6.92
C ALA A 63 -0.88 -11.12 6.18
N PHE A 64 -0.74 -10.26 5.17
CA PHE A 64 -1.89 -9.79 4.37
C PHE A 64 -2.51 -10.92 3.56
N GLY A 65 -1.68 -11.73 2.91
CA GLY A 65 -2.14 -12.96 2.23
C GLY A 65 -2.81 -13.94 3.18
N GLY A 66 -2.17 -14.24 4.31
CA GLY A 66 -2.67 -15.18 5.32
C GLY A 66 -4.00 -14.76 5.92
N VAL A 67 -4.15 -13.51 6.35
CA VAL A 67 -5.43 -12.98 6.85
C VAL A 67 -6.51 -13.06 5.78
N THR A 68 -6.18 -12.72 4.53
CA THR A 68 -7.11 -12.83 3.41
C THR A 68 -7.55 -14.27 3.17
N LEU A 69 -6.64 -15.24 3.17
CA LEU A 69 -6.94 -16.65 2.98
C LEU A 69 -7.80 -17.22 4.11
N VAL A 70 -7.49 -16.88 5.37
CA VAL A 70 -8.28 -17.29 6.53
C VAL A 70 -9.70 -16.74 6.43
N TYR A 71 -9.83 -15.45 6.08
CA TYR A 71 -11.13 -14.83 5.90
C TYR A 71 -11.91 -15.41 4.72
N ALA A 72 -11.26 -15.64 3.58
CA ALA A 72 -11.84 -16.27 2.40
C ALA A 72 -12.39 -17.66 2.74
N LYS A 73 -11.60 -18.48 3.46
CA LYS A 73 -12.03 -19.81 3.92
C LYS A 73 -13.21 -19.73 4.87
N TYR A 74 -13.21 -18.77 5.81
CA TYR A 74 -14.32 -18.54 6.72
C TYR A 74 -15.62 -18.16 5.99
N ARG A 75 -15.50 -17.38 4.91
CA ARG A 75 -16.64 -16.92 4.08
C ARG A 75 -17.03 -17.89 2.96
N GLY A 76 -16.22 -18.92 2.68
CA GLY A 76 -16.43 -19.84 1.56
C GLY A 76 -16.12 -19.22 0.20
N PHE A 77 -15.22 -18.23 0.13
CA PHE A 77 -14.84 -17.54 -1.11
C PHE A 77 -13.73 -18.30 -1.84
N GLY A 78 -13.91 -18.46 -3.16
CA GLY A 78 -12.86 -18.95 -4.06
C GLY A 78 -12.06 -17.80 -4.70
N PRO A 79 -11.02 -18.11 -5.50
CA PRO A 79 -10.21 -17.10 -6.20
C PRO A 79 -11.02 -16.15 -7.08
N ASP A 80 -12.11 -16.65 -7.68
CA ASP A 80 -13.01 -15.87 -8.53
C ASP A 80 -13.67 -14.70 -7.78
N HIS A 81 -13.87 -14.83 -6.46
CA HIS A 81 -14.40 -13.73 -5.64
C HIS A 81 -13.51 -12.49 -5.65
N PHE A 82 -12.19 -12.70 -5.79
CA PHE A 82 -11.23 -11.62 -5.81
C PHE A 82 -10.99 -11.09 -7.22
N GLY A 83 -11.48 -11.75 -8.27
CA GLY A 83 -11.23 -11.33 -9.65
C GLY A 83 -9.79 -11.59 -10.11
N ILE A 84 -9.13 -12.63 -9.63
CA ILE A 84 -7.74 -12.93 -10.02
C ILE A 84 -7.75 -13.55 -11.42
N SER A 85 -7.53 -12.73 -12.45
CA SER A 85 -7.54 -13.15 -13.85
C SER A 85 -6.51 -12.40 -14.70
N ILE A 86 -6.10 -13.02 -15.82
CA ILE A 86 -5.17 -12.39 -16.77
C ILE A 86 -5.83 -11.12 -17.35
N PRO A 87 -5.17 -9.95 -17.30
CA PRO A 87 -5.74 -8.70 -17.81
C PRO A 87 -6.16 -8.78 -19.28
N SER A 88 -7.41 -8.41 -19.56
CA SER A 88 -7.92 -8.17 -20.91
C SER A 88 -7.37 -6.87 -21.52
N LEU A 89 -7.64 -6.62 -22.80
CA LEU A 89 -7.24 -5.34 -23.42
C LEU A 89 -7.87 -4.13 -22.71
N ARG A 90 -9.12 -4.25 -22.24
CA ARG A 90 -9.78 -3.21 -21.44
C ARG A 90 -9.06 -2.98 -20.12
N ASP A 91 -8.61 -4.05 -19.49
CA ASP A 91 -7.85 -3.99 -18.23
C ASP A 91 -6.48 -3.34 -18.45
N LEU A 92 -5.79 -3.61 -19.56
CA LEU A 92 -4.54 -2.93 -19.91
C LEU A 92 -4.74 -1.42 -20.07
N VAL A 93 -5.84 -0.99 -20.71
CA VAL A 93 -6.21 0.42 -20.80
C VAL A 93 -6.46 0.99 -19.41
N ALA A 94 -7.21 0.29 -18.55
CA ALA A 94 -7.47 0.72 -17.18
C ALA A 94 -6.18 0.82 -16.35
N ILE A 95 -5.22 -0.09 -16.52
CA ILE A 95 -3.90 -0.06 -15.87
C ILE A 95 -3.15 1.21 -16.27
N ILE A 96 -3.06 1.50 -17.57
CA ILE A 96 -2.33 2.68 -18.07
C ILE A 96 -2.99 3.96 -17.56
N PHE A 97 -4.30 4.10 -17.73
CA PHE A 97 -5.02 5.31 -17.28
C PHE A 97 -4.99 5.47 -15.76
N GLY A 98 -5.17 4.39 -15.00
CA GLY A 98 -5.09 4.39 -13.55
C GLY A 98 -3.72 4.82 -13.06
N TYR A 99 -2.66 4.28 -13.66
CA TYR A 99 -1.27 4.68 -13.36
C TYR A 99 -1.03 6.15 -13.66
N VAL A 100 -1.36 6.62 -14.87
CA VAL A 100 -1.16 8.02 -15.27
C VAL A 100 -1.97 8.96 -14.38
N THR A 101 -3.19 8.57 -13.99
CA THR A 101 -4.04 9.38 -13.10
C THR A 101 -3.45 9.45 -11.69
N ALA A 102 -3.03 8.31 -11.12
CA ALA A 102 -2.43 8.26 -9.79
C ALA A 102 -1.12 9.04 -9.73
N PHE A 103 -0.27 8.85 -10.74
CA PHE A 103 1.00 9.54 -10.83
C PHE A 103 0.84 11.04 -11.12
N GLY A 104 -0.09 11.41 -12.02
CA GLY A 104 -0.42 12.81 -12.28
C GLY A 104 -0.99 13.52 -11.04
N ALA A 105 -1.86 12.84 -10.28
CA ALA A 105 -2.43 13.39 -9.05
C ALA A 105 -1.35 13.67 -8.00
N ILE A 106 -0.39 12.77 -7.78
CA ILE A 106 0.69 13.01 -6.83
C ILE A 106 1.60 14.16 -7.26
N LEU A 107 1.85 14.35 -8.56
CA LEU A 107 2.60 15.51 -9.06
C LEU A 107 1.87 16.83 -8.78
N VAL A 108 0.55 16.88 -9.01
CA VAL A 108 -0.26 18.07 -8.70
C VAL A 108 -0.25 18.36 -7.20
N ILE A 109 -0.49 17.35 -6.37
CA ILE A 109 -0.51 17.49 -4.92
C ILE A 109 0.87 17.90 -4.39
N GLY A 110 1.94 17.31 -4.89
CA GLY A 110 3.31 17.67 -4.53
C GLY A 110 3.62 19.14 -4.86
N ASN A 111 3.16 19.64 -6.01
CA ASN A 111 3.29 21.06 -6.34
C ASN A 111 2.47 21.96 -5.41
N ILE A 112 1.25 21.56 -5.03
CA ILE A 112 0.42 22.31 -4.06
C ILE A 112 1.13 22.38 -2.70
N ILE A 113 1.58 21.24 -2.17
CA ILE A 113 2.31 21.16 -0.89
C ILE A 113 3.54 22.07 -0.91
N ARG A 114 4.31 22.01 -2.00
CA ARG A 114 5.49 22.87 -2.22
C ARG A 114 5.14 24.36 -2.21
N VAL A 115 4.11 24.77 -2.96
CA VAL A 115 3.67 26.18 -3.02
C VAL A 115 3.17 26.69 -1.68
N LEU A 116 2.48 25.84 -0.92
CA LEU A 116 1.98 26.17 0.42
C LEU A 116 3.07 26.13 1.50
N GLY A 117 4.28 25.67 1.18
CA GLY A 117 5.38 25.53 2.14
C GLY A 117 5.09 24.50 3.24
N ILE A 118 4.20 23.55 2.98
CA ILE A 118 3.85 22.48 3.92
C ILE A 118 4.87 21.35 3.74
N GLN A 119 5.24 20.68 4.83
CA GLN A 119 6.16 19.54 4.78
C GLN A 119 5.42 18.24 5.09
N GLY A 120 5.68 17.21 4.28
CA GLY A 120 5.27 15.84 4.57
C GLY A 120 6.19 15.19 5.59
N ALA A 121 5.69 14.13 6.22
CA ALA A 121 6.52 13.21 6.99
C ALA A 121 7.20 12.19 6.05
N PRO A 122 8.52 11.95 6.19
CA PRO A 122 9.16 10.85 5.50
C PRO A 122 8.70 9.51 6.08
N ASN A 123 8.77 8.48 5.25
CA ASN A 123 8.59 7.09 5.67
C ASN A 123 9.96 6.42 5.89
N GLN A 124 9.95 5.25 6.54
CA GLN A 124 11.17 4.50 6.84
C GLN A 124 12.00 4.14 5.59
N VAL A 125 11.35 3.88 4.45
CA VAL A 125 12.04 3.58 3.19
C VAL A 125 12.88 4.78 2.75
N ALA A 126 12.31 5.99 2.77
CA ALA A 126 13.02 7.21 2.41
C ALA A 126 14.25 7.45 3.32
N GLU A 127 14.11 7.22 4.63
CA GLU A 127 15.22 7.35 5.59
C GLU A 127 16.35 6.34 5.32
N ILE A 128 16.00 5.08 5.09
CA ILE A 128 16.98 4.03 4.76
C ILE A 128 17.66 4.33 3.43
N SER A 129 16.89 4.75 2.41
CA SER A 129 17.42 5.03 1.08
C SER A 129 18.33 6.25 1.03
N ALA A 130 18.13 7.25 1.91
CA ALA A 130 19.06 8.37 2.04
C ALA A 130 20.47 7.92 2.47
N GLN A 131 20.59 6.78 3.16
CA GLN A 131 21.86 6.19 3.58
C GLN A 131 22.36 5.12 2.59
N ASN A 132 21.45 4.42 1.93
CA ASN A 132 21.75 3.33 0.99
C ASN A 132 20.73 3.32 -0.16
N PRO A 133 20.96 4.12 -1.23
CA PRO A 133 20.02 4.25 -2.35
C PRO A 133 19.73 2.93 -3.07
N GLU A 134 20.67 1.99 -3.09
CA GLU A 134 20.57 0.71 -3.80
C GLU A 134 19.41 -0.15 -3.31
N VAL A 135 18.95 0.08 -2.07
CA VAL A 135 17.73 -0.53 -1.52
C VAL A 135 16.52 -0.30 -2.43
N LEU A 136 16.41 0.87 -3.07
CA LEU A 136 15.31 1.22 -3.96
C LEU A 136 15.24 0.32 -5.20
N LEU A 137 16.40 -0.15 -5.69
CA LEU A 137 16.45 -1.05 -6.85
C LEU A 137 15.80 -2.40 -6.56
N PHE A 138 15.83 -2.86 -5.31
CA PHE A 138 15.10 -4.06 -4.89
C PHE A 138 13.60 -3.81 -4.74
N LEU A 139 13.21 -2.59 -4.33
CA LEU A 139 11.81 -2.24 -4.15
C LEU A 139 11.04 -2.08 -5.46
N ILE A 140 11.73 -1.76 -6.56
CA ILE A 140 11.10 -1.67 -7.90
C ILE A 140 10.43 -2.99 -8.30
N PRO A 141 11.13 -4.13 -8.44
CA PRO A 141 10.48 -5.40 -8.76
C PRO A 141 9.58 -5.88 -7.61
N ALA A 142 9.94 -5.66 -6.35
CA ALA A 142 9.10 -6.01 -5.21
C ALA A 142 7.73 -5.28 -5.22
N SER A 143 7.68 -4.08 -5.83
CA SER A 143 6.43 -3.32 -5.98
C SER A 143 5.38 -4.08 -6.78
N PHE A 144 5.80 -4.77 -7.84
CA PHE A 144 4.91 -5.56 -8.68
C PHE A 144 4.64 -6.95 -8.14
N LEU A 145 5.60 -7.54 -7.44
CA LEU A 145 5.53 -8.95 -7.04
C LEU A 145 4.94 -9.16 -5.65
N ILE A 146 5.12 -8.20 -4.75
CA ILE A 146 4.79 -8.35 -3.32
C ILE A 146 3.95 -7.18 -2.82
N ILE A 147 4.45 -5.94 -2.92
CA ILE A 147 3.81 -4.76 -2.30
C ILE A 147 2.42 -4.54 -2.90
N GLY A 148 2.33 -4.31 -4.21
CA GLY A 148 1.07 -4.10 -4.90
C GLY A 148 0.10 -5.26 -4.69
N PRO A 149 0.45 -6.50 -5.07
CA PRO A 149 -0.44 -7.65 -4.90
C PRO A 149 -0.88 -7.90 -3.46
N GLY A 150 0.04 -7.85 -2.49
CA GLY A 150 -0.26 -8.15 -1.09
C GLY A 150 -1.18 -7.11 -0.45
N GLU A 151 -0.92 -5.82 -0.70
CA GLU A 151 -1.74 -4.73 -0.19
C GLU A 151 -3.10 -4.68 -0.87
N GLU A 152 -3.17 -4.81 -2.20
CA GLU A 152 -4.44 -4.80 -2.91
C GLU A 152 -5.31 -6.01 -2.53
N LEU A 153 -4.71 -7.19 -2.33
CA LEU A 153 -5.44 -8.38 -1.88
C LEU A 153 -6.19 -8.16 -0.56
N LEU A 154 -5.52 -7.59 0.45
CA LEU A 154 -6.17 -7.32 1.73
C LEU A 154 -7.14 -6.14 1.63
N PHE A 155 -6.71 -5.02 1.06
CA PHE A 155 -7.52 -3.80 1.16
C PHE A 155 -8.65 -3.74 0.14
N ARG A 156 -8.47 -4.28 -1.07
CA ARG A 156 -9.48 -4.22 -2.14
C ARG A 156 -10.27 -5.52 -2.15
N GLY A 157 -9.54 -6.64 -2.14
CA GLY A 157 -10.14 -7.96 -2.09
C GLY A 157 -10.97 -8.24 -0.83
N VAL A 158 -10.57 -7.70 0.33
CA VAL A 158 -11.26 -7.95 1.61
C VAL A 158 -11.91 -6.71 2.21
N VAL A 159 -11.15 -5.67 2.54
CA VAL A 159 -11.67 -4.51 3.28
C VAL A 159 -12.72 -3.74 2.46
N GLN A 160 -12.40 -3.33 1.24
CA GLN A 160 -13.31 -2.63 0.34
C GLN A 160 -14.54 -3.48 0.02
N ASN A 161 -14.35 -4.74 -0.38
CA ASN A 161 -15.46 -5.64 -0.67
C ASN A 161 -16.40 -5.81 0.53
N ARG A 162 -15.86 -5.98 1.75
CA ARG A 162 -16.69 -6.07 2.96
C ARG A 162 -17.52 -4.81 3.18
N LEU A 163 -16.90 -3.64 3.06
CA LEU A 163 -17.59 -2.36 3.24
C LEU A 163 -18.65 -2.15 2.14
N ARG A 164 -18.32 -2.49 0.90
CA ARG A 164 -19.21 -2.42 -0.26
C ARG A 164 -20.50 -3.21 -0.07
N GLU A 165 -20.43 -4.40 0.53
CA GLU A 165 -21.62 -5.23 0.83
C GLU A 165 -22.69 -4.48 1.66
N SER A 166 -22.32 -3.46 2.45
CA SER A 166 -23.22 -2.78 3.38
C SER A 166 -23.42 -1.30 3.09
N PHE A 167 -22.44 -0.64 2.46
CA PHE A 167 -22.48 0.80 2.19
C PHE A 167 -22.53 1.15 0.69
N GLY A 168 -22.48 0.14 -0.19
CA GLY A 168 -22.35 0.33 -1.63
C GLY A 168 -20.92 0.67 -2.08
N PRO A 169 -20.69 0.70 -3.40
CA PRO A 169 -19.34 0.77 -3.96
C PRO A 169 -18.61 2.07 -3.64
N VAL A 170 -19.27 3.22 -3.75
CA VAL A 170 -18.66 4.54 -3.51
C VAL A 170 -18.14 4.66 -2.08
N SER A 171 -19.00 4.38 -1.10
CA SER A 171 -18.63 4.41 0.32
C SER A 171 -17.60 3.33 0.66
N GLY A 172 -17.69 2.15 0.04
CA GLY A 172 -16.70 1.08 0.21
C GLY A 172 -15.30 1.53 -0.19
N ILE A 173 -15.16 2.19 -1.35
CA ILE A 173 -13.89 2.75 -1.85
C ILE A 173 -13.37 3.84 -0.92
N LEU A 174 -14.22 4.80 -0.54
CA LEU A 174 -13.83 5.92 0.32
C LEU A 174 -13.33 5.44 1.69
N LEU A 175 -14.09 4.56 2.35
CA LEU A 175 -13.76 4.04 3.67
C LEU A 175 -12.54 3.13 3.65
N ALA A 176 -12.42 2.25 2.66
CA ALA A 176 -11.24 1.40 2.51
C ALA A 176 -9.99 2.23 2.23
N SER A 177 -10.10 3.29 1.41
CA SER A 177 -8.97 4.16 1.10
C SER A 177 -8.53 5.01 2.29
N ALA A 178 -9.49 5.50 3.07
CA ALA A 178 -9.19 6.22 4.31
C ALA A 178 -8.47 5.31 5.30
N PHE A 179 -8.92 4.06 5.44
CA PHE A 179 -8.29 3.09 6.32
C PHE A 179 -6.90 2.66 5.83
N PHE A 180 -6.75 2.39 4.54
CA PHE A 180 -5.46 2.11 3.90
C PHE A 180 -4.46 3.25 4.15
N ALA A 181 -4.87 4.51 3.94
CA ALA A 181 -4.02 5.64 4.23
C ALA A 181 -3.68 5.70 5.73
N ALA A 182 -4.68 5.61 6.61
CA ALA A 182 -4.52 5.76 8.06
C ALA A 182 -3.54 4.75 8.69
N ILE A 183 -3.49 3.51 8.22
CA ILE A 183 -2.55 2.52 8.78
C ILE A 183 -1.08 2.89 8.58
N HIS A 184 -0.77 3.75 7.62
CA HIS A 184 0.59 4.23 7.38
C HIS A 184 1.06 5.20 8.45
N PHE A 185 0.16 5.77 9.26
CA PHE A 185 0.50 6.82 10.24
C PHE A 185 1.59 6.39 11.23
N ALA A 186 1.61 5.10 11.61
CA ALA A 186 2.60 4.56 12.52
C ALA A 186 3.99 4.38 11.88
N ALA A 187 4.06 4.23 10.56
CA ALA A 187 5.29 4.04 9.79
C ALA A 187 5.94 5.36 9.32
N LEU A 188 5.30 6.50 9.61
CA LEU A 188 5.78 7.83 9.27
C LEU A 188 6.56 8.44 10.44
N ALA A 189 7.67 9.10 10.14
CA ALA A 189 8.47 9.82 11.12
C ALA A 189 7.95 11.26 11.33
N GLY A 190 8.53 11.99 12.28
CA GLY A 190 8.17 13.39 12.54
C GLY A 190 6.83 13.60 13.28
N GLY A 191 6.38 14.86 13.33
CA GLY A 191 5.22 15.30 14.12
C GLY A 191 3.86 15.02 13.45
N THR A 192 2.79 14.98 14.26
CA THR A 192 1.42 14.64 13.83
C THR A 192 0.95 15.43 12.60
N GLY A 193 1.24 16.73 12.53
CA GLY A 193 0.85 17.57 11.38
C GLY A 193 1.44 17.08 10.05
N ALA A 194 2.76 16.86 10.01
CA ALA A 194 3.46 16.36 8.82
C ALA A 194 2.98 14.95 8.42
N ARG A 195 2.69 14.09 9.41
CA ARG A 195 2.11 12.77 9.14
C ARG A 195 0.73 12.88 8.49
N LEU A 196 -0.15 13.74 9.01
CA LEU A 196 -1.49 13.94 8.44
C LEU A 196 -1.44 14.47 6.99
N VAL A 197 -0.44 15.28 6.66
CA VAL A 197 -0.17 15.69 5.28
C VAL A 197 0.13 14.46 4.42
N THR A 198 1.12 13.65 4.78
CA THR A 198 1.46 12.42 4.03
C THR A 198 0.29 11.44 3.94
N ILE A 199 -0.52 11.28 5.00
CA ILE A 199 -1.72 10.43 4.98
C ILE A 199 -2.75 10.96 3.97
N SER A 200 -2.96 12.27 3.92
CA SER A 200 -3.86 12.91 2.95
C SER A 200 -3.38 12.69 1.52
N VAL A 201 -2.06 12.69 1.32
CA VAL A 201 -1.44 12.37 0.02
C VAL A 201 -1.68 10.92 -0.36
N LEU A 202 -1.46 9.96 0.55
CA LEU A 202 -1.63 8.51 0.32
C LEU A 202 -3.09 8.12 0.03
N PHE A 203 -4.05 8.87 0.56
CA PHE A 203 -5.48 8.65 0.32
C PHE A 203 -5.83 8.74 -1.18
N VAL A 204 -5.21 9.65 -1.92
CA VAL A 204 -5.56 9.91 -3.33
C VAL A 204 -5.24 8.75 -4.28
N PRO A 205 -4.01 8.20 -4.35
CA PRO A 205 -3.74 7.02 -5.17
C PRO A 205 -4.56 5.81 -4.69
N SER A 206 -4.81 5.70 -3.38
CA SER A 206 -5.64 4.62 -2.83
C SER A 206 -7.06 4.62 -3.40
N LEU A 207 -7.68 5.80 -3.60
CA LEU A 207 -8.98 5.92 -4.25
C LEU A 207 -8.95 5.38 -5.68
N ILE A 208 -7.89 5.71 -6.42
CA ILE A 208 -7.73 5.30 -7.82
C ILE A 208 -7.60 3.78 -7.92
N PHE A 209 -6.87 3.15 -7.00
CA PHE A 209 -6.77 1.69 -6.94
C PHE A 209 -8.13 1.05 -6.65
N GLY A 210 -8.88 1.60 -5.69
CA GLY A 210 -10.22 1.11 -5.36
C GLY A 210 -11.24 1.27 -6.48
N ILE A 211 -11.19 2.40 -7.21
CA ILE A 211 -12.00 2.65 -8.40
C ILE A 211 -11.63 1.69 -9.52
N ALA A 212 -10.32 1.50 -9.77
CA ALA A 212 -9.85 0.59 -10.79
C ALA A 212 -10.36 -0.84 -10.54
N TYR A 213 -10.29 -1.31 -9.29
CA TYR A 213 -10.83 -2.60 -8.88
C TYR A 213 -12.35 -2.71 -9.13
N GLU A 214 -13.13 -1.71 -8.71
CA GLU A 214 -14.59 -1.73 -8.89
C GLU A 214 -15.01 -1.72 -10.37
N LEU A 215 -14.24 -1.05 -11.23
CA LEU A 215 -14.55 -0.93 -12.66
C LEU A 215 -14.16 -2.15 -13.49
N THR A 216 -13.14 -2.89 -13.06
CA THR A 216 -12.62 -4.05 -13.79
C THR A 216 -13.02 -5.39 -13.20
N ASP A 217 -13.41 -5.43 -11.92
CA ASP A 217 -13.61 -6.68 -11.18
C ASP A 217 -12.40 -7.61 -11.28
N ASN A 218 -11.20 -7.02 -11.35
CA ASN A 218 -9.94 -7.75 -11.51
C ASN A 218 -8.87 -7.17 -10.58
N LEU A 219 -8.43 -7.95 -9.58
CA LEU A 219 -7.44 -7.52 -8.59
C LEU A 219 -6.03 -7.30 -9.18
N VAL A 220 -5.73 -7.94 -10.31
CA VAL A 220 -4.44 -7.75 -10.99
C VAL A 220 -4.31 -6.32 -11.50
N VAL A 221 -5.42 -5.69 -11.91
CA VAL A 221 -5.45 -4.30 -12.40
C VAL A 221 -4.94 -3.29 -11.36
N PRO A 222 -5.57 -3.14 -10.18
CA PRO A 222 -5.07 -2.22 -9.16
C PRO A 222 -3.70 -2.64 -8.65
N SER A 223 -3.37 -3.94 -8.61
CA SER A 223 -2.05 -4.41 -8.19
C SER A 223 -0.93 -3.92 -9.12
N LEU A 224 -1.17 -3.93 -10.44
CA LEU A 224 -0.22 -3.42 -11.43
C LEU A 224 -0.16 -1.90 -11.43
N ILE A 225 -1.29 -1.20 -11.24
CA ILE A 225 -1.31 0.26 -11.08
C ILE A 225 -0.49 0.67 -9.86
N HIS A 226 -0.74 0.03 -8.71
CA HIS A 226 -0.05 0.30 -7.46
C HIS A 226 1.45 -0.06 -7.57
N GLY A 227 1.77 -1.24 -8.12
CA GLY A 227 3.14 -1.65 -8.36
C GLY A 227 3.91 -0.67 -9.24
N ALA A 228 3.30 -0.20 -10.34
CA ALA A 228 3.89 0.80 -11.23
C ALA A 228 4.06 2.15 -10.53
N TYR A 229 3.06 2.59 -9.77
CA TYR A 229 3.12 3.82 -9.00
C TYR A 229 4.31 3.82 -8.02
N ASN A 230 4.45 2.77 -7.22
CA ASN A 230 5.56 2.64 -6.27
C ASN A 230 6.92 2.50 -6.97
N ALA A 231 7.00 1.65 -8.00
CA ALA A 231 8.22 1.47 -8.79
C ALA A 231 8.72 2.78 -9.39
N THR A 232 7.82 3.63 -9.90
CA THR A 232 8.17 4.95 -10.43
C THR A 232 8.70 5.87 -9.33
N LEU A 233 8.04 5.94 -8.17
CA LEU A 233 8.51 6.75 -7.04
C LEU A 233 9.90 6.30 -6.54
N PHE A 234 10.12 4.99 -6.42
CA PHE A 234 11.43 4.46 -6.02
C PHE A 234 12.51 4.73 -7.07
N SER A 235 12.18 4.60 -8.35
CA SER A 235 13.12 4.91 -9.44
C SER A 235 13.51 6.39 -9.45
N LEU A 236 12.54 7.30 -9.27
CA LEU A 236 12.80 8.73 -9.23
C LEU A 236 13.63 9.13 -8.00
N LEU A 237 13.31 8.56 -6.83
CA LEU A 237 14.10 8.80 -5.62
C LEU A 237 15.54 8.28 -5.77
N TYR A 238 15.73 7.11 -6.40
CA TYR A 238 17.07 6.58 -6.67
C TYR A 238 17.89 7.52 -7.56
N VAL A 239 17.30 7.95 -8.68
CA VAL A 239 17.96 8.89 -9.60
C VAL A 239 18.27 10.21 -8.89
N LEU A 240 17.36 10.73 -8.09
CA LEU A 240 17.57 11.96 -7.32
C LEU A 240 18.75 11.82 -6.35
N LEU A 241 18.80 10.73 -5.57
CA LEU A 241 19.86 10.49 -4.60
C LEU A 241 21.22 10.27 -5.27
N LYS A 242 21.27 9.55 -6.40
CA LYS A 242 22.51 9.39 -7.16
C LYS A 242 22.96 10.67 -7.85
N PHE A 243 22.03 11.46 -8.35
CA PHE A 243 22.35 12.77 -8.90
C PHE A 243 22.92 13.71 -7.82
N ALA A 244 22.33 13.72 -6.63
CA ALA A 244 22.80 14.44 -5.44
C ALA A 244 24.23 14.04 -5.04
N GLU A 245 24.50 12.73 -5.00
CA GLU A 245 25.81 12.17 -4.67
C GLU A 245 26.89 12.61 -5.68
N LEU A 246 26.55 12.62 -6.98
CA LEU A 246 27.47 13.01 -8.06
C LEU A 246 27.64 14.53 -8.18
N ASN A 247 26.68 15.32 -7.70
CA ASN A 247 26.67 16.78 -7.83
C ASN A 247 26.28 17.46 -6.51
N PRO A 248 27.15 17.44 -5.48
CA PRO A 248 26.83 17.96 -4.15
C PRO A 248 26.42 19.44 -4.16
N ASP A 249 27.01 20.22 -5.08
CA ASP A 249 26.78 21.67 -5.22
C ASP A 249 25.59 22.02 -6.13
N ALA A 250 25.01 21.03 -6.82
CA ALA A 250 23.94 21.26 -7.81
C ALA A 250 22.52 21.09 -7.26
N LEU A 251 22.37 20.70 -5.98
CA LEU A 251 21.05 20.54 -5.39
C LEU A 251 20.40 21.91 -5.14
N PRO A 252 19.27 22.22 -5.80
CA PRO A 252 18.49 23.38 -5.40
C PRO A 252 18.02 23.17 -3.96
N SER A 253 18.19 24.21 -3.13
CA SER A 253 17.66 24.24 -1.77
C SER A 253 16.14 24.05 -1.83
N GLY A 254 15.63 22.84 -1.57
CA GLY A 254 14.19 22.56 -1.53
C GLY A 254 13.65 21.41 -2.40
N VAL A 255 14.46 20.44 -2.83
CA VAL A 255 13.99 19.25 -3.59
C VAL A 255 13.73 18.02 -2.70
N LEU A 256 13.87 18.13 -1.38
CA LEU A 256 13.47 17.04 -0.50
C LEU A 256 11.96 17.14 -0.24
N PHE A 257 11.25 16.12 -0.72
CA PHE A 257 9.81 15.89 -0.59
C PHE A 257 9.28 16.10 0.83
#